data_AF-A0A7J2SHU9-F1
#
_entry.id   AF-A0A7J2SHU9-F1
#
_cell.length_a   1.000
_cell.length_b   1.000
_cell.length_c   1.000
_cell.angle_alpha   90.00
_cell.angle_beta   90.00
_cell.angle_gamma   90.00
#
_symmetry.space_group_name_H-M   'P 1'
#
loop_
_entity.id
_entity.type
_entity.pdbx_description
1 polymer ?
#
loop_
_entity_poly.entity_id
_entity_poly.type
_entity_poly.pdbx_seq_one_letter_code
_entity_poly.pdbx_strand_id
1 'polypeptide(L)' 'MLGWFREEQTTADSLLNSIQGCNIILRWNASIADFDLYAPGVPNNFVIKRGDGFLVAVNEQSIWHGEG' A
#
# COMPACT_ATOMS: atom_id res chain seq x y z
N MET A 1 9.62 12.53 -1.47
CA MET A 1 8.30 12.57 -0.80
C MET A 1 8.10 11.21 -0.13
N LEU A 2 7.66 11.15 1.12
CA LEU A 2 7.34 9.90 1.81
C LEU A 2 5.83 9.66 1.62
N GLY A 3 5.45 8.71 0.76
CA GLY A 3 4.04 8.39 0.47
C GLY A 3 3.65 8.46 -1.00
N TRP A 4 2.40 8.11 -1.29
CA TRP A 4 1.86 8.08 -2.66
C TRP A 4 1.90 9.46 -3.31
N PHE A 5 2.49 9.55 -4.51
CA PHE A 5 2.82 10.85 -5.10
C PHE A 5 1.93 11.34 -6.21
N ARG A 6 1.13 10.45 -6.79
CA ARG A 6 0.28 10.73 -7.94
C ARG A 6 -1.02 11.41 -7.52
N GLU A 7 -1.64 12.09 -8.47
CA GLU A 7 -2.96 12.70 -8.26
C GLU A 7 -4.07 11.65 -8.32
N GLU A 8 -3.91 10.66 -9.20
CA GLU A 8 -4.75 9.49 -9.28
C GLU A 8 -4.59 8.65 -8.02
N GLN A 9 -5.72 8.20 -7.46
CA GLN A 9 -5.74 7.31 -6.30
C GLN A 9 -5.37 5.89 -6.74
N THR A 10 -4.73 5.15 -5.84
CA THR A 10 -4.54 3.70 -6.01
C THR A 10 -5.25 2.95 -4.87
N THR A 11 -5.17 1.62 -4.89
CA THR A 11 -5.69 0.75 -3.85
C THR A 11 -4.57 -0.11 -3.27
N ALA A 12 -4.78 -0.62 -2.06
CA ALA A 12 -3.85 -1.56 -1.43
C ALA A 12 -3.65 -2.83 -2.29
N ASP A 13 -4.71 -3.31 -2.94
CA ASP A 13 -4.64 -4.44 -3.87
C ASP A 13 -3.74 -4.16 -5.08
N SER A 14 -3.91 -3.00 -5.74
CA SER A 14 -3.07 -2.64 -6.89
C SER A 14 -1.60 -2.59 -6.49
N LEU A 15 -1.29 -1.88 -5.40
CA LEU A 15 0.07 -1.76 -4.89
C LEU A 15 0.69 -3.10 -4.52
N LEU A 16 -0.08 -3.99 -3.89
CA LEU A 16 0.38 -5.33 -3.54
C LEU A 16 0.77 -6.11 -4.78
N ASN A 17 -0.03 -6.01 -5.85
CA ASN A 17 0.23 -6.71 -7.11
C ASN A 17 1.33 -6.06 -7.98
N SER A 18 1.65 -4.78 -7.78
CA SER A 18 2.72 -4.10 -8.54
C SER A 18 4.10 -4.17 -7.89
N ILE A 19 4.20 -4.49 -6.60
CA ILE A 19 5.46 -4.64 -5.88
C ILE A 19 5.85 -6.12 -5.84
N GLN A 20 6.97 -6.46 -6.46
CA GLN A 20 7.49 -7.83 -6.50
C GLN A 20 7.73 -8.38 -5.09
N GLY A 21 7.18 -9.57 -4.81
CA GLY A 21 7.29 -10.24 -3.52
C GLY A 21 6.52 -9.59 -2.36
N CYS A 22 5.64 -8.62 -2.64
CA CYS A 22 4.82 -7.99 -1.61
C CYS A 22 3.70 -8.92 -1.13
N ASN A 23 3.51 -8.98 0.18
CA ASN A 23 2.45 -9.79 0.79
C ASN A 23 1.58 -9.03 1.81
N ILE A 24 1.99 -7.83 2.24
CA ILE A 24 1.21 -6.99 3.15
C ILE A 24 1.38 -5.51 2.77
N ILE A 25 0.29 -4.76 2.74
CA ILE A 25 0.27 -3.30 2.72
C ILE A 25 -0.36 -2.79 4.01
N LEU A 26 0.30 -1.84 4.68
CA LEU A 26 -0.22 -1.15 5.87
C LEU A 26 -0.36 0.34 5.61
N ARG A 27 -1.45 0.92 6.12
CA ARG A 27 -1.67 2.37 6.13
C ARG A 27 -2.11 2.80 7.52
N TRP A 28 -1.58 3.91 8.03
CA TRP A 28 -2.03 4.47 9.30
C TRP A 28 -3.48 4.97 9.20
N ASN A 29 -4.34 4.50 10.10
CA ASN A 29 -5.72 4.93 10.24
C ASN A 29 -5.89 5.73 11.54
N ALA A 30 -5.88 7.06 11.39
CA ALA A 30 -5.97 7.98 12.52
C ALA A 30 -7.31 7.91 13.29
N SER A 31 -8.38 7.39 12.68
CA SER A 31 -9.70 7.31 13.33
C SER A 31 -9.73 6.26 14.44
N ILE A 32 -8.94 5.19 14.29
CA ILE A 32 -8.84 4.08 15.26
C ILE A 32 -7.48 4.04 15.96
N ALA A 33 -6.55 4.92 15.58
CA ALA A 33 -5.17 4.96 16.06
C ALA A 33 -4.42 3.61 15.88
N ASP A 34 -4.64 2.97 14.74
CA ASP A 34 -4.04 1.70 14.35
C ASP A 34 -3.80 1.63 12.84
N PHE A 35 -3.20 0.56 12.33
CA PHE A 35 -2.99 0.35 10.90
C PHE A 35 -4.15 -0.42 10.25
N ASP A 36 -4.64 0.11 9.13
CA ASP A 36 -5.37 -0.70 8.17
C ASP A 36 -4.39 -1.68 7.52
N LEU A 37 -4.78 -2.95 7.46
CA LEU A 37 -3.99 -4.03 6.88
C LEU A 37 -4.69 -4.62 5.67
N TYR A 38 -3.92 -4.76 4.58
CA TYR A 38 -4.32 -5.52 3.41
C TYR A 38 -3.30 -6.63 3.12
N ALA A 39 -3.80 -7.83 2.89
CA ALA A 39 -3.02 -9.01 2.52
C ALA A 39 -3.91 -9.96 1.69
N PRO A 40 -3.34 -10.91 0.93
CA PRO A 40 -4.12 -11.85 0.14
C PRO A 40 -5.16 -12.60 0.99
N GLY A 41 -6.42 -12.60 0.55
CA GLY A 41 -7.54 -13.23 1.26
C GLY A 41 -8.18 -12.35 2.35
N VAL A 42 -7.62 -11.17 2.66
CA VAL A 42 -8.25 -10.19 3.55
C VAL A 42 -9.19 -9.31 2.70
N PRO A 43 -10.48 -9.20 3.03
CA PRO A 43 -11.44 -8.45 2.21
C PRO A 43 -11.27 -6.93 2.27
N ASN A 44 -10.40 -6.42 3.15
CA ASN A 44 -10.27 -5.02 3.49
C ASN A 44 -9.36 -4.25 2.51
N ASN A 45 -9.77 -4.15 1.24
CA ASN A 45 -9.07 -3.28 0.29
C ASN A 45 -9.38 -1.81 0.60
N PHE A 46 -8.36 -0.97 0.72
CA PHE A 46 -8.50 0.45 1.02
C PHE A 46 -7.83 1.33 -0.02
N VAL A 47 -8.34 2.56 -0.13
CA VAL A 47 -7.85 3.57 -1.06
C VAL A 47 -6.66 4.32 -0.47
N ILE A 48 -5.62 4.50 -1.27
CA ILE A 48 -4.44 5.31 -0.96
C ILE A 48 -4.46 6.55 -1.84
N LYS A 49 -4.42 7.72 -1.20
CA LYS A 49 -4.51 9.04 -1.83
C LYS A 49 -3.15 9.74 -1.82
N ARG A 50 -3.03 10.79 -2.62
CA ARG A 50 -1.82 11.62 -2.66
C ARG A 50 -1.44 12.08 -1.25
N GLY A 51 -0.20 11.83 -0.86
CA GLY A 51 0.35 12.16 0.45
C GLY A 51 0.15 11.11 1.54
N ASP A 52 -0.66 10.07 1.31
CA ASP A 52 -0.77 8.95 2.26
C ASP A 52 0.56 8.16 2.28
N GLY A 53 1.09 7.97 3.48
CA GLY A 53 2.19 7.04 3.73
C GLY A 53 1.69 5.60 3.85
N PHE A 54 2.46 4.65 3.35
CA PHE A 54 2.19 3.22 3.50
C PHE A 54 3.49 2.46 3.78
N LEU A 55 3.35 1.33 4.45
CA LEU A 55 4.43 0.36 4.70
C LEU A 55 4.12 -0.90 3.89
N VAL A 56 5.17 -1.55 3.39
CA VAL A 56 5.04 -2.80 2.64
C VAL A 56 5.90 -3.87 3.28
N ALA A 57 5.38 -5.09 3.36
CA ALA A 57 6.18 -6.27 3.67
C ALA A 57 6.48 -7.01 2.37
N VAL A 58 7.76 -7.25 2.12
CA VAL A 58 8.27 -7.96 0.94
C VAL A 58 9.14 -9.13 1.38
N ASN A 59 9.10 -10.23 0.63
CA ASN A 59 9.91 -11.42 0.90
C ASN A 59 11.15 -11.54 0.00
N GLU A 60 11.35 -10.60 -0.92
CA GLU A 60 12.49 -10.55 -1.82
C GLU A 60 12.94 -9.11 -2.08
N GLN A 61 14.21 -8.97 -2.50
CA GLN A 61 14.76 -7.68 -2.87
C GLN A 61 14.42 -7.36 -4.33
N SER A 62 13.88 -6.16 -4.57
CA SER A 62 13.58 -5.65 -5.90
C SER A 62 13.66 -4.12 -5.93
N ILE A 63 13.49 -3.52 -7.12
CA ILE A 63 13.30 -2.07 -7.27
C ILE A 63 11.88 -1.86 -7.74
N TRP A 64 11.10 -1.09 -6.97
CA TRP A 64 9.78 -0.65 -7.38
C TRP A 64 9.86 0.76 -7.99
N HIS A 65 9.31 0.91 -9.19
CA HIS A 65 9.32 2.17 -9.94
C HIS A 65 8.00 2.96 -9.85
N GLY A 66 7.06 2.50 -9.02
CA GLY A 66 5.67 2.99 -9.01
C GLY A 66 4.76 2.14 -9.90
N GLU A 67 3.46 2.43 -9.85
CA GLU A 67 2.44 1.83 -10.73
C GLU A 67 1.51 2.91 -11.31
N GLY A 68 0.87 2.59 -12.45
CA GLY A 68 -0.03 3.48 -13.18
C GLY A 68 0.62 4.19 -14.35
#